data_AF-A0A917H510-F1
#
_entry.id   AF-A0A917H510-F1
#
_cell.length_a   1.000
_cell.length_b   1.000
_cell.length_c   1.000
_cell.angle_alpha   90.00
_cell.angle_beta   90.00
_cell.angle_gamma   90.00
#
_symmetry.space_group_name_H-M   'P 1'
#
loop_
_entity.id
_entity.type
_entity.pdbx_description
1 polymer ?
#
loop_
_entity_poly.entity_id
_entity_poly.type
_entity_poly.pdbx_seq_one_letter_code
_entity_poly.pdbx_strand_id
1 'polypeptide(L)'
;MSAKRFGILISIIMVWITILAIVVLLVLSKLFGEQLSVHLTGIPGQAIAPQMTTIQMDKNEVWIIDPNSNTMRVITKGETGYHVTVAEMSVSVE
;
A
#
# COMPACT_ATOMS: atom_id res chain seq x y z
N MET A 1 -24.20 -39.53 -46.89
CA MET A 1 -23.30 -39.61 -45.72
C MET A 1 -24.16 -39.99 -44.50
N SER A 2 -23.90 -41.13 -43.84
CA SER A 2 -24.81 -41.71 -42.83
C SER A 2 -24.94 -40.82 -41.58
N ALA A 3 -26.17 -40.63 -41.08
CA ALA A 3 -26.49 -39.80 -39.90
C ALA A 3 -25.63 -40.12 -38.66
N LYS A 4 -25.18 -41.37 -38.52
CA LYS A 4 -24.26 -41.80 -37.46
C LYS A 4 -22.90 -41.09 -37.53
N ARG A 5 -22.36 -40.87 -38.74
CA ARG A 5 -21.09 -40.17 -38.95
C ARG A 5 -21.20 -38.67 -38.65
N PHE A 6 -22.39 -38.09 -38.86
CA PHE A 6 -22.68 -36.71 -38.53
C PHE A 6 -22.77 -36.49 -37.02
N GLY A 7 -23.43 -37.41 -36.29
CA GLY A 7 -23.48 -37.37 -34.82
C GLY A 7 -22.10 -37.47 -34.17
N ILE A 8 -21.22 -38.33 -34.70
CA ILE A 8 -19.84 -38.46 -34.21
C ILE A 8 -19.05 -37.16 -34.41
N LEU A 9 -19.19 -36.51 -35.57
CA LEU A 9 -18.58 -35.20 -35.84
C LEU A 9 -19.05 -34.14 -34.85
N ILE A 10 -20.35 -34.08 -34.56
CA ILE A 10 -20.92 -33.14 -33.57
C ILE A 10 -20.34 -33.39 -32.18
N SER A 11 -20.24 -34.65 -31.75
CA SER A 11 -19.66 -34.99 -30.44
C SER A 11 -18.19 -34.57 -30.35
N ILE A 12 -17.41 -34.78 -31.42
CA ILE A 12 -16.01 -34.35 -31.47
C ILE A 12 -15.91 -32.83 -31.36
N ILE A 13 -16.75 -32.09 -32.11
CA ILE A 13 -16.79 -30.63 -32.07
C ILE A 13 -17.18 -30.13 -30.66
N MET A 14 -18.18 -30.75 -30.03
CA MET A 14 -18.61 -30.42 -28.67
C MET A 14 -17.47 -30.59 -27.66
N VAL A 15 -16.75 -31.71 -27.72
CA VAL A 15 -15.60 -31.98 -26.85
C VAL A 15 -14.51 -30.92 -27.06
N TRP A 16 -14.20 -30.57 -28.30
CA TRP A 16 -13.23 -29.51 -28.60
C TRP A 16 -13.67 -28.14 -28.08
N ILE A 17 -14.96 -27.80 -28.18
CA ILE A 17 -15.51 -26.55 -27.62
C ILE A 17 -15.37 -26.54 -26.09
N THR A 18 -15.64 -27.67 -25.41
CA THR A 18 -15.49 -27.77 -23.96
C THR A 18 -14.03 -27.62 -23.54
N ILE A 19 -13.10 -28.27 -24.24
CA ILE A 19 -11.66 -28.12 -23.99
C ILE A 19 -11.24 -26.67 -24.20
N LEU A 20 -11.69 -26.03 -25.28
CA LEU A 20 -11.41 -24.62 -25.56
C LEU A 20 -11.93 -23.72 -24.45
N ALA A 21 -13.15 -23.96 -23.95
CA ALA A 21 -13.74 -23.19 -22.85
C ALA A 21 -12.93 -23.34 -21.55
N ILE A 22 -12.47 -24.55 -21.22
CA ILE A 22 -11.63 -24.80 -20.04
C ILE A 22 -10.28 -24.09 -20.19
N VAL A 23 -9.65 -24.15 -21.37
CA VAL A 23 -8.39 -23.44 -21.64
C VAL A 23 -8.55 -21.94 -21.51
N VAL A 24 -9.63 -21.39 -22.09
CA VAL A 24 -9.95 -19.96 -21.96
C VAL A 24 -10.15 -19.57 -20.50
N LEU A 25 -10.90 -20.37 -19.73
CA LEU A 25 -11.10 -20.14 -18.31
C LEU A 25 -9.77 -20.20 -17.53
N LEU A 26 -8.91 -21.17 -17.79
CA LEU A 26 -7.60 -21.28 -17.15
C LEU A 26 -6.67 -20.12 -17.50
N VAL A 27 -6.68 -19.66 -18.76
CA VAL A 27 -5.91 -18.49 -19.20
C VAL A 27 -6.43 -17.22 -18.54
N LEU A 28 -7.74 -17.02 -18.50
CA LEU A 28 -8.37 -15.91 -17.79
C LEU A 28 -8.06 -15.98 -16.29
N SER A 29 -8.18 -17.14 -15.65
CA SER A 29 -7.85 -17.33 -14.24
C SER A 29 -6.37 -17.11 -13.95
N LYS A 30 -5.45 -17.37 -14.88
CA LYS A 30 -4.04 -17.00 -14.72
C LYS A 30 -3.82 -15.49 -14.89
N LEU A 31 -4.43 -14.90 -15.93
CA LEU A 31 -4.35 -13.46 -16.18
C LEU A 31 -4.94 -12.64 -15.03
N PHE A 32 -6.04 -13.08 -14.42
CA PHE A 32 -6.70 -12.40 -13.30
C PHE A 32 -6.24 -12.90 -11.92
N GLY A 33 -5.77 -14.14 -11.82
CA GLY A 33 -5.26 -14.72 -10.57
C GLY A 33 -3.84 -14.30 -10.24
N GLU A 34 -3.00 -14.01 -11.24
CA GLU A 34 -1.67 -13.43 -11.05
C GLU A 34 -1.69 -11.89 -11.00
N GLN A 35 -2.85 -11.24 -11.24
CA GLN A 35 -3.02 -9.78 -11.19
C GLN A 35 -3.77 -9.26 -9.96
N LEU A 36 -3.77 -10.01 -8.84
CA LEU A 36 -4.13 -9.47 -7.53
C LEU A 36 -2.99 -9.43 -6.52
N SER A 37 -1.75 -9.60 -6.95
CA SER A 37 -0.65 -8.85 -6.35
C SER A 37 -0.39 -7.65 -7.26
N VAL A 38 -1.26 -6.65 -7.17
CA VAL A 38 -0.84 -5.29 -7.51
C VAL A 38 0.26 -5.00 -6.50
N HIS A 39 1.51 -5.30 -6.85
CA HIS A 39 2.62 -4.52 -6.31
C HIS A 39 2.31 -3.11 -6.80
N LEU A 40 1.66 -2.35 -5.93
CA LEU A 40 1.53 -0.91 -6.05
C LEU A 40 2.96 -0.38 -6.03
N THR A 41 3.64 -0.40 -7.18
CA THR A 41 4.81 0.42 -7.46
C THR A 41 4.26 1.84 -7.61
N GLY A 42 3.86 2.41 -6.49
CA GLY A 42 2.87 3.48 -6.41
C GLY A 42 2.35 3.73 -5.00
N ILE A 43 2.69 2.88 -4.01
CA ILE A 43 2.88 3.41 -2.66
C ILE A 43 4.29 4.00 -2.68
N PRO A 44 4.49 5.34 -2.70
CA PRO A 44 5.77 5.88 -2.24
C PRO A 44 6.00 5.23 -0.89
N GLY A 45 6.98 4.31 -0.82
CA GLY A 45 7.06 3.26 0.20
C GLY A 45 6.65 3.86 1.52
N GLN A 46 5.54 3.34 2.10
CA GLN A 46 4.75 3.98 3.17
C GLN A 46 5.58 5.06 3.79
N ALA A 47 5.36 6.33 3.44
CA ALA A 47 6.13 7.43 4.01
C ALA A 47 6.17 7.11 5.49
N ILE A 48 7.33 6.68 5.99
CA ILE A 48 7.47 6.21 7.36
C ILE A 48 6.96 7.41 8.10
N ALA A 49 5.74 7.31 8.66
CA ALA A 49 5.05 8.49 9.14
C ALA A 49 6.08 9.13 10.05
N PRO A 50 6.58 10.35 9.73
CA PRO A 50 7.72 10.90 10.44
C PRO A 50 7.38 10.76 11.90
N GLN A 51 8.17 9.93 12.58
CA GLN A 51 7.82 9.56 13.95
C GLN A 51 8.10 10.81 14.76
N MET A 52 7.07 11.67 14.85
CA MET A 52 7.08 12.84 15.69
C MET A 52 7.36 12.33 17.09
N THR A 53 8.58 12.59 17.55
CA THR A 53 9.02 12.11 18.83
C THR A 53 8.59 13.16 19.84
N THR A 54 7.69 12.75 20.73
CA THR A 54 7.22 13.60 21.82
C THR A 54 7.96 13.19 23.08
N ILE A 55 8.74 14.11 23.64
CA ILE A 55 9.52 13.91 24.86
C ILE A 55 8.90 14.79 25.94
N GLN A 56 8.35 14.17 26.98
CA GLN A 56 7.91 14.92 28.15
C GLN A 56 9.14 15.21 29.03
N MET A 57 9.55 16.47 29.10
CA MET A 57 10.70 16.89 29.91
C MET A 57 10.32 17.07 31.38
N ASP A 58 9.16 17.66 31.63
CA ASP A 58 8.60 17.78 32.98
C ASP A 58 7.05 17.81 32.98
N LYS A 59 6.44 18.22 34.10
CA LYS A 59 4.97 18.27 34.26
C LYS A 59 4.30 19.35 33.39
N ASN A 60 5.05 20.38 33.01
CA ASN A 60 4.58 21.56 32.30
C ASN A 60 5.23 21.71 30.92
N GLU A 61 6.23 20.90 30.55
CA GLU A 61 7.01 21.06 29.33
C GLU A 61 7.09 19.77 28.50
N VAL A 62 6.78 19.90 27.21
CA VAL A 62 6.78 18.80 26.24
C VAL A 62 7.52 19.26 24.98
N TRP A 63 8.48 18.46 24.54
CA TRP A 63 9.25 18.69 23.33
C TRP A 63 8.70 17.80 22.21
N ILE A 64 8.52 18.37 21.03
CA ILE A 64 8.07 17.68 19.83
C ILE A 64 9.17 17.85 18.78
N ILE A 65 9.76 16.73 18.41
CA ILE A 65 10.80 16.65 17.39
C ILE A 65 10.17 16.02 16.16
N ASP A 66 10.06 16.82 15.09
CA ASP A 66 9.64 16.33 13.79
C ASP A 66 10.89 16.02 12.96
N PRO A 67 11.19 14.74 12.66
CA PRO A 67 12.39 14.37 11.91
C PRO A 67 12.41 14.89 10.46
N ASN A 68 11.26 15.29 9.91
CA ASN A 68 11.18 15.90 8.58
C ASN A 68 11.36 17.41 8.60
N SER A 69 11.44 17.99 9.79
CA SER A 69 11.58 19.42 10.01
C SER A 69 12.90 19.67 10.70
N ASN A 70 13.67 20.64 10.23
CA ASN A 70 14.88 21.08 10.93
C ASN A 70 14.53 21.96 12.16
N THR A 71 13.36 21.72 12.76
CA THR A 71 12.85 22.50 13.89
C THR A 71 12.30 21.58 14.96
N MET A 72 12.54 21.98 16.21
CA MET A 72 11.96 21.42 17.41
C MET A 72 10.89 22.38 17.92
N ARG A 73 9.77 21.84 18.41
CA ARG A 73 8.74 22.63 19.08
C ARG A 73 8.73 22.29 20.56
N VAL A 74 8.73 23.32 21.40
CA VAL A 74 8.59 23.19 22.85
C VAL A 74 7.24 23.76 23.23
N ILE A 75 6.43 22.93 23.91
CA ILE A 75 5.13 23.34 24.47
C ILE A 75 5.31 23.46 25.98
N THR A 76 5.14 24.67 26.49
CA THR A 76 5.24 24.97 27.93
C THR A 76 3.89 25.43 28.46
N LYS A 77 3.44 24.85 29.57
CA LYS A 77 2.22 25.23 30.28
C LYS A 77 2.52 26.36 31.25
N GLY A 78 1.98 27.54 30.97
CA GLY A 78 2.01 28.72 31.84
C GLY A 78 0.70 28.88 32.64
N GLU A 79 0.61 29.96 33.43
CA GLU A 79 -0.57 30.28 34.25
C GLU A 79 -1.81 30.62 33.40
N THR A 80 -1.60 31.14 32.18
CA THR A 80 -2.66 31.61 31.29
C THR A 80 -2.97 30.66 30.13
N GLY A 81 -2.24 29.54 30.00
CA GLY A 81 -2.44 28.59 28.91
C GLY A 81 -1.17 27.84 28.49
N TYR A 82 -1.11 27.42 27.23
CA TYR A 82 0.06 26.78 26.63
C TYR A 82 0.79 27.75 25.71
N HIS A 83 2.10 27.84 25.87
CA HIS A 83 3.01 28.59 25.01
C HIS A 83 3.77 27.62 24.11
N VAL A 84 3.91 27.96 22.83
CA VAL A 84 4.65 27.15 21.86
C VAL A 84 5.85 27.95 21.38
N THR A 85 7.04 27.42 21.59
CA THR A 85 8.30 27.96 21.10
C THR A 85 8.85 27.04 20.02
N VAL A 86 9.31 27.62 18.91
CA VAL A 86 9.92 26.86 17.81
C VAL A 86 11.41 27.20 17.79
N ALA A 87 12.26 26.17 17.85
CA ALA A 87 13.70 26.29 17.77
C ALA A 87 14.21 25.61 16.50
N GLU A 88 15.09 26.26 15.74
CA GLU A 88 15.78 25.64 14.61
C GLU A 88 16.92 24.76 15.12
N MET A 89 16.99 23.53 14.65
CA MET A 89 18.04 22.58 14.98
C MET A 89 19.14 22.70 13.94
N SER A 90 20.36 23.07 14.30
CA SER A 90 21.50 23.04 13.38
C SER A 90 22.26 21.73 13.60
N VAL A 91 22.34 20.87 12.58
CA VAL A 91 23.23 19.70 12.65
C VAL A 91 24.63 20.16 12.25
N SER A 92 25.51 20.37 13.23
CA SER A 92 26.95 20.45 12.96
C SER A 92 27.49 19.03 12.87
N VAL A 93 27.81 18.58 11.65
CA VAL A 93 28.61 17.36 11.46
C VAL A 93 30.07 17.79 11.64
N GLU A 94 30.69 17.35 12.74
CA GLU A 94 32.13 17.48 12.99
C GLU A 94 32.90 16.32 12.36
#